data_AF-A0A7V9R5J8-F1
#
_entry.id   AF-A0A7V9R5J8-F1
#
_cell.length_a   1.000
_cell.length_b   1.000
_cell.length_c   1.000
_cell.angle_alpha   90.00
_cell.angle_beta   90.00
_cell.angle_gamma   90.00
#
_symmetry.space_group_name_H-M   'P 1'
#
loop_
_entity.id
_entity.type
_entity.pdbx_description
1 polymer ?
#
loop_
_entity_poly.entity_id
_entity_poly.type
_entity_poly.pdbx_seq_one_letter_code
_entity_poly.pdbx_strand_id
1 'polypeptide(L)'
;MKKLLPDTATIPRTRNNERGVSLVEAIIGLLVLTIVLLAGAQLFRVHVEHLSLVERARRADVQANATMNTLAAYNLSALPDGNPFAGKGANDSIADGEQISLDSNICLAQANCDQLAKSPQSGGTGSNYITLGWNQPTPTGSSIVYYRAWRVATLDGSKGLRRITLVILPAEANKAATDPIEPLALRHTDVVQRQ
;
A
#
# COMPACT_ATOMS: atom_id res chain seq x y z
N MET A 1 57.31 -71.80 44.06
CA MET A 1 57.35 -70.51 44.78
C MET A 1 55.99 -69.82 44.60
N LYS A 2 55.50 -69.15 45.65
CA LYS A 2 54.16 -68.56 45.84
C LYS A 2 53.90 -67.31 44.94
N LYS A 3 52.65 -67.20 44.45
CA LYS A 3 51.78 -66.03 44.17
C LYS A 3 52.37 -64.65 43.80
N LEU A 4 51.81 -64.04 42.75
CA LEU A 4 51.09 -62.74 42.79
C LEU A 4 50.21 -62.56 41.52
N LEU A 5 48.88 -62.43 41.72
CA LEU A 5 47.94 -61.76 40.80
C LEU A 5 48.01 -60.24 41.06
N PRO A 6 47.21 -59.38 40.40
CA PRO A 6 46.92 -59.18 38.96
C PRO A 6 47.27 -57.72 38.59
N ASP A 7 47.12 -57.30 37.32
CA ASP A 7 46.84 -55.87 37.09
C ASP A 7 45.80 -55.66 35.99
N THR A 8 44.71 -55.03 36.41
CA THR A 8 43.57 -54.60 35.60
C THR A 8 43.61 -53.08 35.58
N ALA A 9 44.15 -52.48 34.53
CA ALA A 9 44.03 -51.06 34.18
C ALA A 9 44.79 -50.92 32.84
N THR A 10 44.25 -50.42 31.73
CA THR A 10 43.23 -49.40 31.53
C THR A 10 42.75 -49.57 30.08
N ILE A 11 41.48 -49.91 29.86
CA ILE A 11 40.87 -49.74 28.54
C ILE A 11 40.81 -48.23 28.29
N PRO A 12 41.31 -47.69 27.16
CA PRO A 12 41.15 -46.27 26.83
C PRO A 12 39.68 -45.98 26.51
N ARG A 13 38.86 -45.75 27.54
CA ARG A 13 37.52 -45.15 27.44
C ARG A 13 37.66 -43.64 27.27
N THR A 14 38.13 -43.19 26.12
CA THR A 14 38.06 -41.76 25.74
C THR A 14 37.60 -41.53 24.31
N ARG A 15 37.72 -42.53 23.42
CA ARG A 15 37.39 -42.36 21.99
C ARG A 15 35.90 -42.18 21.66
N ASN A 16 35.00 -42.57 22.56
CA ASN A 16 33.55 -42.38 22.36
C ASN A 16 33.03 -41.02 22.85
N ASN A 17 33.71 -40.37 23.80
CA ASN A 17 33.29 -39.05 24.29
C ASN A 17 33.62 -37.94 23.28
N GLU A 18 34.72 -38.05 22.53
CA GLU A 18 35.11 -37.05 21.52
C GLU A 18 34.13 -37.01 20.32
N ARG A 19 33.57 -38.17 19.93
CA ARG A 19 32.58 -38.25 18.84
C ARG A 19 31.20 -37.71 19.25
N GLY A 20 30.81 -37.87 20.52
CA GLY A 20 29.58 -37.31 21.06
C GLY A 20 29.62 -35.78 21.17
N VAL A 21 30.76 -35.23 21.59
CA VAL A 21 30.99 -33.78 21.68
C VAL A 21 30.93 -33.12 20.30
N SER A 22 31.54 -33.73 19.28
CA SER A 22 31.50 -33.22 17.90
C SER A 22 30.09 -33.20 17.29
N LEU A 23 29.24 -34.20 17.59
CA LEU A 23 27.85 -34.22 17.12
C LEU A 23 27.01 -33.13 17.79
N VAL A 24 27.17 -32.94 19.10
CA VAL A 24 26.44 -31.91 19.86
C VAL A 24 26.82 -30.51 19.37
N GLU A 25 28.10 -30.26 19.13
CA GLU A 25 28.58 -28.98 18.60
C GLU A 25 28.03 -28.68 17.20
N ALA A 26 27.95 -29.69 16.33
CA ALA A 26 27.34 -29.55 15.01
C ALA A 26 25.83 -29.25 15.08
N ILE A 27 25.09 -29.89 16.01
CA ILE A 27 23.66 -29.63 16.22
C ILE A 27 23.44 -28.21 16.77
N ILE A 28 24.26 -27.78 17.73
CA ILE A 28 24.21 -26.41 18.26
C ILE A 28 24.52 -25.41 17.15
N GLY A 29 25.55 -25.64 16.34
CA GLY A 29 25.90 -24.79 15.21
C GLY A 29 24.76 -24.68 14.18
N LEU A 30 24.09 -25.80 13.86
CA LEU A 30 22.93 -25.81 12.97
C LEU A 30 21.74 -25.04 13.58
N LEU A 31 21.47 -25.21 14.87
CA LEU A 31 20.41 -24.48 15.58
C LEU A 31 20.67 -22.97 15.60
N VAL A 32 21.89 -22.55 15.91
CA VAL A 32 22.26 -21.12 15.89
C VAL A 32 22.13 -20.56 14.47
N LEU A 33 22.62 -21.27 13.45
CA LEU A 33 22.52 -20.83 12.06
C LEU A 33 21.06 -20.68 11.61
N THR A 34 20.21 -21.67 11.93
CA THR A 34 18.79 -21.62 11.56
C THR A 34 18.05 -20.49 12.27
N ILE A 35 18.33 -20.24 13.55
CA ILE A 35 17.78 -19.10 14.30
C ILE A 35 18.21 -17.78 13.66
N VAL A 36 19.49 -17.63 13.30
CA VAL A 36 20.00 -16.41 12.66
C VAL A 36 19.33 -16.18 11.30
N LEU A 37 19.18 -17.23 10.48
CA LEU A 37 18.52 -17.13 9.18
C LEU A 37 17.03 -16.78 9.31
N LEU A 38 16.32 -17.41 10.25
CA LEU A 38 14.91 -17.11 10.53
C LEU A 38 14.74 -15.68 11.06
N ALA A 39 15.55 -15.26 12.03
CA ALA A 39 15.52 -13.91 12.59
C ALA A 39 15.82 -12.85 11.51
N GLY A 40 16.82 -13.09 10.66
CA GLY A 40 17.11 -12.25 9.51
C GLY A 40 15.93 -12.17 8.54
N ALA A 41 15.33 -13.30 8.17
CA ALA A 41 14.17 -13.34 7.28
C ALA A 41 12.95 -12.58 7.85
N GLN A 42 12.68 -12.71 9.15
CA GLN A 42 11.60 -11.98 9.81
C GLN A 42 11.88 -10.47 9.85
N LEU A 43 13.12 -10.06 10.15
CA LEU A 43 13.51 -8.65 10.11
C LEU A 43 13.34 -8.07 8.71
N PHE A 44 13.79 -8.77 7.67
CA PHE A 44 13.59 -8.32 6.29
C PHE A 44 12.11 -8.22 5.94
N ARG A 45 11.30 -9.21 6.32
CA ARG A 45 9.86 -9.17 6.07
C ARG A 45 9.22 -7.93 6.69
N VAL A 46 9.47 -7.66 7.98
CA VAL A 46 8.88 -6.52 8.69
C VAL A 46 9.32 -5.18 8.07
N HIS A 47 10.62 -5.02 7.78
CA HIS A 47 11.14 -3.78 7.22
C HIS A 47 10.64 -3.55 5.78
N VAL A 48 10.54 -4.60 4.97
CA VAL A 48 10.04 -4.51 3.60
C VAL A 48 8.54 -4.21 3.58
N GLU A 49 7.75 -4.85 4.45
CA GLU A 49 6.32 -4.57 4.58
C GLU A 49 6.10 -3.08 4.94
N HIS A 50 6.80 -2.57 5.96
CA HIS A 50 6.68 -1.16 6.35
C HIS A 50 7.13 -0.20 5.24
N LEU A 51 8.26 -0.48 4.59
CA LEU A 51 8.76 0.36 3.49
C LEU A 51 7.79 0.37 2.29
N SER A 52 7.18 -0.78 2.00
CA SER A 52 6.21 -0.88 0.90
C SER A 52 4.95 -0.05 1.15
N LEU A 53 4.47 0.00 2.40
CA LEU A 53 3.32 0.81 2.80
C LEU A 53 3.65 2.31 2.72
N VAL A 54 4.81 2.71 3.25
CA VAL A 54 5.25 4.12 3.22
C VAL A 54 5.46 4.60 1.78
N GLU A 55 6.10 3.80 0.93
CA GLU A 55 6.31 4.19 -0.47
C GLU A 55 4.99 4.25 -1.26
N ARG A 56 4.03 3.37 -0.96
CA ARG A 56 2.69 3.43 -1.54
C ARG A 56 1.94 4.70 -1.12
N ALA A 57 1.98 5.05 0.17
CA ALA A 57 1.38 6.27 0.69
C ALA A 57 2.03 7.52 0.09
N ARG A 58 3.38 7.56 0.05
CA ARG A 58 4.13 8.67 -0.56
C ARG A 58 3.76 8.88 -2.03
N ARG A 59 3.61 7.80 -2.81
CA ARG A 59 3.18 7.89 -4.21
C ARG A 59 1.75 8.38 -4.33
N ALA A 60 0.84 7.90 -3.48
CA ALA A 60 -0.53 8.36 -3.43
C ALA A 60 -0.60 9.87 -3.11
N ASP A 61 0.23 10.35 -2.18
CA ASP A 61 0.32 11.79 -1.84
C ASP A 61 0.81 12.64 -3.02
N VAL A 62 1.83 12.19 -3.75
CA VAL A 62 2.31 12.90 -4.94
C VAL A 62 1.21 12.96 -6.01
N GLN A 63 0.48 11.86 -6.21
CA GLN A 63 -0.66 11.81 -7.14
C GLN A 63 -1.82 12.70 -6.66
N ALA A 64 -2.09 12.73 -5.35
CA ALA A 64 -3.12 13.58 -4.76
C ALA A 64 -2.80 15.06 -5.01
N ASN A 65 -1.56 15.49 -4.76
CA ASN A 65 -1.14 16.86 -5.00
C ASN A 65 -1.19 17.25 -6.48
N ALA A 66 -0.72 16.36 -7.38
CA ALA A 66 -0.78 16.61 -8.82
C ALA A 66 -2.24 16.75 -9.30
N THR A 67 -3.12 15.84 -8.87
CA THR A 67 -4.54 15.86 -9.21
C THR A 67 -5.22 17.10 -8.62
N MET A 68 -4.92 17.45 -7.38
CA MET A 68 -5.47 18.65 -6.73
C MET A 68 -5.10 19.92 -7.48
N ASN A 69 -3.85 20.06 -7.92
CA ASN A 69 -3.41 21.20 -8.72
C ASN A 69 -4.15 21.27 -10.06
N THR A 70 -4.39 20.13 -10.71
CA THR A 70 -5.20 20.11 -11.94
C THR A 70 -6.65 20.50 -11.68
N LEU A 71 -7.28 19.98 -10.62
CA LEU A 71 -8.65 20.31 -10.22
C LEU A 71 -8.82 21.79 -9.87
N ALA A 72 -7.86 22.36 -9.15
CA ALA A 72 -7.83 23.77 -8.80
C ALA A 72 -7.67 24.70 -10.02
N ALA A 73 -7.04 24.22 -11.09
CA ALA A 73 -6.82 25.00 -12.31
C ALA A 73 -8.02 24.99 -13.28
N TYR A 74 -9.01 24.10 -13.09
CA TYR A 74 -10.20 24.08 -13.93
C TYR A 74 -11.06 25.33 -13.75
N ASN A 75 -11.73 25.73 -14.83
CA ASN A 75 -12.78 26.75 -14.79
C ASN A 75 -14.02 26.22 -14.06
N LEU A 76 -14.81 27.14 -13.53
CA LEU A 76 -15.99 26.83 -12.73
C LEU A 76 -17.02 25.96 -13.48
N SER A 77 -17.22 26.23 -14.77
CA SER A 77 -18.13 25.49 -15.65
C SER A 77 -17.70 24.05 -15.95
N ALA A 78 -16.39 23.76 -15.88
CA ALA A 78 -15.84 22.45 -16.20
C ALA A 78 -15.84 21.49 -15.00
N LEU A 79 -16.07 22.00 -13.79
CA LEU A 79 -16.01 21.23 -12.56
C LEU A 79 -17.33 21.40 -11.77
N PRO A 80 -18.44 20.76 -12.14
CA PRO A 80 -19.71 20.96 -11.44
C PRO A 80 -19.63 20.55 -9.96
N ASP A 81 -20.51 21.12 -9.14
CA ASP A 81 -20.65 20.67 -7.74
C ASP A 81 -21.12 19.22 -7.72
N GLY A 82 -20.48 18.43 -6.88
CA GLY A 82 -20.65 16.99 -6.90
C GLY A 82 -20.00 16.32 -5.71
N ASN A 83 -20.61 15.25 -5.21
CA ASN A 83 -20.11 14.51 -4.06
C ASN A 83 -20.18 13.00 -4.30
N PRO A 84 -19.08 12.37 -4.73
CA PRO A 84 -19.06 10.93 -4.94
C PRO A 84 -18.90 10.13 -3.63
N PHE A 85 -18.82 10.76 -2.45
CA PHE A 85 -18.60 10.06 -1.19
C PHE A 85 -19.93 9.62 -0.56
N ALA A 86 -20.19 8.32 -0.57
CA ALA A 86 -21.42 7.74 -0.04
C ALA A 86 -21.53 7.99 1.48
N GLY A 87 -22.72 8.40 1.93
CA GLY A 87 -22.99 8.69 3.35
C GLY A 87 -22.36 9.97 3.89
N LYS A 88 -21.72 10.79 3.04
CA LYS A 88 -21.19 12.12 3.38
C LYS A 88 -22.03 13.20 2.71
N GLY A 89 -22.26 14.30 3.42
CA GLY A 89 -22.81 15.53 2.86
C GLY A 89 -21.78 16.34 2.05
N ALA A 90 -22.23 17.41 1.39
CA ALA A 90 -21.39 18.26 0.55
C ALA A 90 -20.25 18.96 1.34
N ASN A 91 -20.47 19.23 2.63
CA ASN A 91 -19.54 19.97 3.49
C ASN A 91 -18.98 19.14 4.66
N ASP A 92 -19.34 17.86 4.74
CA ASP A 92 -18.91 17.00 5.85
C ASP A 92 -17.40 16.80 5.80
N SER A 93 -16.77 16.79 6.96
CA SER A 93 -15.37 16.41 7.07
C SER A 93 -15.21 14.90 6.85
N ILE A 94 -14.05 14.56 6.31
CA ILE A 94 -13.57 13.19 6.20
C ILE A 94 -12.36 13.12 7.12
N ALA A 95 -12.36 12.22 8.09
CA ALA A 95 -11.24 12.07 9.02
C ALA A 95 -10.13 11.21 8.40
N ASP A 96 -8.89 11.40 8.85
CA ASP A 96 -7.79 10.51 8.47
C ASP A 96 -8.08 9.09 9.00
N GLY A 97 -7.87 8.08 8.14
CA GLY A 97 -8.18 6.68 8.45
C GLY A 97 -9.67 6.32 8.39
N GLU A 98 -10.56 7.28 8.09
CA GLU A 98 -11.98 6.99 7.88
C GLU A 98 -12.18 6.17 6.60
N GLN A 99 -12.93 5.07 6.69
CA GLN A 99 -13.27 4.28 5.52
C GLN A 99 -14.31 5.01 4.67
N ILE A 100 -14.04 5.11 3.37
CA ILE A 100 -14.86 5.83 2.41
C ILE A 100 -15.36 4.83 1.37
N SER A 101 -16.63 4.97 1.02
CA SER A 101 -17.26 4.27 -0.09
C SER A 101 -17.63 5.31 -1.17
N LEU A 102 -17.47 4.93 -2.44
CA LEU A 102 -17.85 5.78 -3.56
C LEU A 102 -19.25 5.45 -4.09
N ASP A 103 -20.04 6.48 -4.37
CA ASP A 103 -21.28 6.35 -5.13
C ASP A 103 -20.97 6.30 -6.63
N SER A 104 -21.06 5.09 -7.19
CA SER A 104 -20.82 4.85 -8.62
C SER A 104 -21.73 5.64 -9.55
N ASN A 105 -22.96 5.96 -9.13
CA ASN A 105 -23.88 6.73 -9.97
C ASN A 105 -23.40 8.18 -10.11
N ILE A 106 -22.91 8.77 -9.02
CA ILE A 106 -22.36 10.13 -9.03
C ILE A 106 -21.04 10.16 -9.79
N CYS A 107 -20.17 9.16 -9.57
CA CYS A 107 -18.93 9.01 -10.32
C CYS A 107 -19.17 8.97 -11.85
N LEU A 108 -20.21 8.26 -12.30
CA LEU A 108 -20.60 8.20 -13.71
C LEU A 108 -21.23 9.51 -14.21
N ALA A 109 -22.21 10.04 -13.47
CA ALA A 109 -23.03 11.15 -13.94
C ALA A 109 -22.28 12.49 -13.95
N GLN A 110 -21.35 12.68 -13.01
CA GLN A 110 -20.68 13.97 -12.82
C GLN A 110 -19.18 13.92 -13.16
N ALA A 111 -18.66 12.73 -13.51
CA ALA A 111 -17.25 12.52 -13.81
C ALA A 111 -16.31 12.96 -12.67
N ASN A 112 -16.78 12.86 -11.41
CA ASN A 112 -16.03 13.21 -10.20
C ASN A 112 -15.06 12.11 -9.74
N CYS A 113 -14.95 11.03 -10.51
CA CYS A 113 -14.10 9.90 -10.19
C CYS A 113 -13.38 9.40 -11.43
N ASP A 114 -12.18 8.90 -11.22
CA ASP A 114 -11.38 8.26 -12.25
C ASP A 114 -10.57 7.09 -11.68
N GLN A 115 -9.92 6.37 -12.58
CA GLN A 115 -9.12 5.20 -12.25
C GLN A 115 -7.72 5.38 -12.81
N LEU A 116 -6.68 5.15 -12.01
CA LEU A 116 -5.31 5.18 -12.48
C LEU A 116 -4.84 3.74 -12.71
N ALA A 117 -4.64 3.37 -13.98
CA ALA A 117 -4.11 2.07 -14.35
C ALA A 117 -2.62 2.14 -14.68
N LYS A 118 -1.89 1.11 -14.27
CA LYS A 118 -0.50 0.85 -14.65
C LYS A 118 -0.50 -0.07 -15.86
N SER A 119 0.15 0.36 -16.93
CA SER A 119 0.27 -0.36 -18.20
C SER A 119 1.75 -0.61 -18.52
N PRO A 120 2.14 -1.78 -19.08
CA PRO A 120 3.51 -2.02 -19.51
C PRO A 120 3.90 -1.08 -20.67
N GLN A 121 5.14 -0.60 -20.68
CA GLN A 121 5.66 0.14 -21.83
C GLN A 121 5.96 -0.79 -23.00
N SER A 122 5.56 -0.39 -24.21
CA SER A 122 5.96 -1.09 -25.43
C SER A 122 7.46 -0.93 -25.65
N GLY A 123 8.21 -2.05 -25.66
CA GLY A 123 9.63 -2.08 -25.99
C GLY A 123 10.60 -1.83 -24.82
N GLY A 124 10.15 -1.94 -23.56
CA GLY A 124 11.01 -1.79 -22.38
C GLY A 124 10.46 -2.50 -21.13
N THR A 125 11.15 -2.33 -20.01
CA THR A 125 10.76 -2.87 -18.69
C THR A 125 9.99 -1.85 -17.82
N GLY A 126 9.77 -0.65 -18.34
CA GLY A 126 9.07 0.43 -17.65
C GLY A 126 7.55 0.24 -17.62
N SER A 127 6.87 1.14 -16.91
CA SER A 127 5.41 1.17 -16.84
C SER A 127 4.88 2.58 -17.07
N ASN A 128 3.86 2.69 -17.91
CA ASN A 128 3.08 3.89 -18.10
C ASN A 128 1.94 3.93 -17.07
N TYR A 129 1.55 5.13 -16.66
CA TYR A 129 0.34 5.36 -15.87
C TYR A 129 -0.68 6.09 -16.72
N ILE A 130 -1.85 5.51 -16.84
CA ILE A 130 -2.94 5.98 -17.68
C ILE A 130 -4.14 6.28 -16.79
N THR A 131 -4.69 7.48 -16.94
CA THR A 131 -5.96 7.85 -16.31
C THR A 131 -7.08 7.30 -17.20
N LEU A 132 -7.98 6.55 -16.60
CA LEU A 132 -9.18 6.01 -17.20
C LEU A 132 -10.39 6.68 -16.54
N GLY A 133 -11.41 7.03 -17.33
CA GLY A 133 -12.68 7.47 -16.76
C GLY A 133 -13.31 6.38 -15.89
N TRP A 134 -14.22 6.77 -15.01
CA TRP A 134 -14.94 5.80 -14.19
C TRP A 134 -15.63 4.71 -15.04
N ASN A 135 -15.49 3.45 -14.62
CA ASN A 135 -16.01 2.27 -15.32
C ASN A 135 -15.55 2.10 -16.78
N GLN A 136 -14.46 2.76 -17.19
CA GLN A 136 -13.84 2.46 -18.48
C GLN A 136 -13.11 1.11 -18.42
N PRO A 137 -13.13 0.32 -19.50
CA PRO A 137 -12.44 -0.96 -19.52
C PRO A 137 -10.94 -0.75 -19.33
N THR A 138 -10.32 -1.55 -18.46
CA THR A 138 -8.88 -1.51 -18.26
C THR A 138 -8.19 -2.12 -19.50
N PRO A 139 -7.22 -1.43 -20.13
CA PRO A 139 -6.52 -1.96 -21.29
C PRO A 139 -5.81 -3.28 -21.00
N THR A 140 -5.72 -4.15 -22.01
CA THR A 140 -5.09 -5.48 -21.89
C THR A 140 -3.68 -5.40 -21.29
N GLY A 141 -3.39 -6.26 -20.32
CA GLY A 141 -2.09 -6.29 -19.64
C GLY A 141 -1.86 -5.15 -18.64
N SER A 142 -2.86 -4.29 -18.40
CA SER A 142 -2.81 -3.22 -17.42
C SER A 142 -3.56 -3.60 -16.14
N SER A 143 -3.21 -2.97 -15.02
CA SER A 143 -3.87 -3.17 -13.73
C SER A 143 -4.21 -1.84 -13.08
N ILE A 144 -5.41 -1.71 -12.52
CA ILE A 144 -5.79 -0.52 -11.72
C ILE A 144 -4.93 -0.49 -10.46
N VAL A 145 -4.36 0.68 -10.16
CA VAL A 145 -3.52 0.91 -8.97
C VAL A 145 -4.29 1.70 -7.91
N TYR A 146 -4.98 2.75 -8.34
CA TYR A 146 -5.74 3.65 -7.48
C TYR A 146 -7.04 4.07 -8.13
N TYR A 147 -8.04 4.36 -7.31
CA TYR A 147 -9.20 5.14 -7.69
C TYR A 147 -9.01 6.55 -7.12
N ARG A 148 -9.35 7.58 -7.89
CA ARG A 148 -9.38 8.95 -7.39
C ARG A 148 -10.81 9.45 -7.45
N ALA A 149 -11.24 10.12 -6.40
CA ALA A 149 -12.56 10.70 -6.33
C ALA A 149 -12.47 12.07 -5.69
N TRP A 150 -13.17 13.04 -6.25
CA TRP A 150 -13.19 14.40 -5.72
C TRP A 150 -14.61 14.92 -5.53
N ARG A 151 -14.82 15.55 -4.39
CA ARG A 151 -16.00 16.35 -4.10
C ARG A 151 -15.70 17.82 -4.36
N VAL A 152 -16.64 18.51 -4.96
CA VAL A 152 -16.60 19.94 -5.18
C VAL A 152 -17.83 20.56 -4.56
N ALA A 153 -17.62 21.56 -3.71
CA ALA A 153 -18.68 22.32 -3.07
C ALA A 153 -18.45 23.82 -3.24
N THR A 154 -19.44 24.52 -3.76
CA THR A 154 -19.41 25.99 -3.84
C THR A 154 -19.60 26.59 -2.45
N LEU A 155 -18.61 27.37 -1.99
CA LEU A 155 -18.67 28.10 -0.73
C LEU A 155 -19.25 29.51 -0.92
N ASP A 156 -18.81 30.21 -1.97
CA ASP A 156 -19.31 31.53 -2.34
C ASP A 156 -19.36 31.65 -3.87
N GLY A 157 -20.56 31.54 -4.45
CA GLY A 157 -20.77 31.61 -5.89
C GLY A 157 -20.49 32.99 -6.49
N SER A 158 -20.56 34.06 -5.70
CA SER A 158 -20.28 35.42 -6.18
C SER A 158 -18.79 35.68 -6.41
N LYS A 159 -17.94 35.00 -5.63
CA LYS A 159 -16.48 35.07 -5.72
C LYS A 159 -15.85 33.89 -6.43
N GLY A 160 -16.65 32.90 -6.86
CA GLY A 160 -16.15 31.64 -7.42
C GLY A 160 -15.32 30.83 -6.41
N LEU A 161 -15.55 31.01 -5.11
CA LEU A 161 -14.83 30.29 -4.05
C LEU A 161 -15.44 28.90 -3.86
N ARG A 162 -14.60 27.87 -3.95
CA ARG A 162 -15.03 26.48 -3.88
C ARG A 162 -14.07 25.65 -3.05
N ARG A 163 -14.62 24.65 -2.38
CA ARG A 163 -13.87 23.62 -1.67
C ARG A 163 -13.76 22.40 -2.55
N ILE A 164 -12.54 21.95 -2.80
CA ILE A 164 -12.27 20.69 -3.48
C ILE A 164 -11.71 19.73 -2.44
N THR A 165 -12.37 18.59 -2.25
CA THR A 165 -11.89 17.49 -1.41
C THR A 165 -11.54 16.33 -2.34
N LEU A 166 -10.31 15.85 -2.31
CA LEU A 166 -9.83 14.72 -3.11
C LEU A 166 -9.41 13.57 -2.21
N VAL A 167 -9.79 12.38 -2.63
CA VAL A 167 -9.45 11.11 -1.99
C VAL A 167 -8.78 10.21 -3.01
N ILE A 168 -7.69 9.56 -2.60
CA ILE A 168 -7.04 8.48 -3.35
C ILE A 168 -7.31 7.17 -2.62
N LEU A 169 -8.07 6.28 -3.25
CA LEU A 169 -8.35 4.94 -2.73
C LEU A 169 -7.43 3.91 -3.39
N PRO A 170 -6.90 2.93 -2.64
CA PRO A 170 -6.20 1.80 -3.22
C PRO A 170 -7.15 0.92 -4.04
N ALA A 171 -6.69 0.41 -5.18
CA ALA A 171 -7.31 -0.75 -5.79
C ALA A 171 -6.90 -2.01 -5.00
N GLU A 172 -7.84 -2.59 -4.26
CA GLU A 172 -7.68 -3.85 -3.55
C GLU A 172 -8.30 -4.99 -4.37
N ALA A 173 -7.66 -6.16 -4.39
CA ALA A 173 -8.10 -7.28 -5.23
C ALA A 173 -9.51 -7.81 -4.88
N ASN A 174 -9.94 -7.63 -3.63
CA ASN A 174 -11.18 -8.18 -3.10
C ASN A 174 -12.20 -7.11 -2.67
N LYS A 175 -11.93 -5.84 -2.99
CA LYS A 175 -12.86 -4.74 -2.70
C LYS A 175 -13.10 -3.92 -3.95
N ALA A 176 -14.37 -3.64 -4.21
CA ALA A 176 -14.76 -2.65 -5.18
C ALA A 176 -14.56 -1.25 -4.58
N ALA A 177 -14.43 -0.24 -5.43
CA ALA A 177 -14.34 1.15 -4.98
C ALA A 177 -15.64 1.66 -4.30
N THR A 178 -16.74 0.93 -4.44
CA THR A 178 -18.00 1.13 -3.72
C THR A 178 -18.00 0.51 -2.33
N ASP A 179 -17.03 -0.35 -2.00
CA ASP A 179 -16.90 -0.89 -0.65
C ASP A 179 -16.19 0.13 0.25
N PRO A 180 -16.39 0.08 1.58
CA PRO A 180 -15.64 0.90 2.52
C PRO A 180 -14.14 0.58 2.47
N ILE A 181 -13.35 1.55 2.01
CA ILE A 181 -11.89 1.45 1.87
C ILE A 181 -11.23 2.63 2.59
N GLU A 182 -10.16 2.36 3.31
CA GLU A 182 -9.34 3.41 3.91
C GLU A 182 -8.53 4.14 2.82
N PRO A 183 -8.60 5.48 2.77
CA PRO A 183 -7.89 6.25 1.76
C PRO A 183 -6.38 6.26 2.01
N LEU A 184 -5.60 6.14 0.93
CA LEU A 184 -4.14 6.28 1.00
C LEU A 184 -3.70 7.74 1.11
N ALA A 185 -4.51 8.65 0.58
CA ALA A 185 -4.28 10.09 0.67
C ALA A 185 -5.62 10.83 0.67
N LEU A 186 -5.73 11.81 1.56
CA LEU A 186 -6.83 12.76 1.65
C LEU A 186 -6.27 14.17 1.54
N ARG A 187 -6.86 14.99 0.67
CA ARG A 187 -6.52 16.40 0.48
C ARG A 187 -7.77 17.22 0.37
N HIS A 188 -7.75 18.41 0.93
CA HIS A 188 -8.75 19.41 0.66
C HIS A 188 -8.09 20.76 0.46
N THR A 189 -8.71 21.61 -0.35
CA THR A 189 -8.26 22.98 -0.58
C THR A 189 -9.46 23.85 -0.87
N ASP A 190 -9.35 25.11 -0.48
CA ASP A 190 -10.31 26.15 -0.83
C ASP A 190 -9.66 27.02 -1.91
N VAL A 191 -10.29 27.08 -3.09
CA VAL A 191 -9.74 27.74 -4.27
C VAL A 191 -10.76 28.66 -4.89
N VAL A 192 -10.29 29.77 -5.43
CA VAL A 192 -11.09 30.66 -6.26
C VAL A 192 -10.89 30.23 -7.72
N GLN A 193 -11.94 29.68 -8.32
CA GLN A 193 -11.91 29.25 -9.71
C GLN A 193 -12.25 30.40 -10.65
N ARG A 194 -11.63 30.39 -11.83
CA ARG A 194 -11.92 31.35 -12.90
C ARG A 194 -13.26 31.01 -13.54
N GLN A 195 -14.00 32.04 -13.95
CA GLN A 195 -15.27 31.90 -14.66
C GLN A 195 -15.07 31.32 -16.07
#